data_AF-A0A087T582-F1
#
_entry.id   AF-A0A087T582-F1
#
_cell.length_a   1.000
_cell.length_b   1.000
_cell.length_c   1.000
_cell.angle_alpha   90.00
_cell.angle_beta   90.00
_cell.angle_gamma   90.00
#
_symmetry.space_group_name_H-M   'P 1'
#
loop_
_entity.id
_entity.type
_entity.pdbx_description
1 polymer ?
#
loop_
_entity_poly.entity_id
_entity_poly.type
_entity_poly.pdbx_seq_one_letter_code
_entity_poly.pdbx_strand_id
1 'polypeptide(L)'
;MLVLRKALFHRDVEARKVAICGYLMILKKIHFLGKVSLSQSQTSVSSQASSSSLISTQVKADVYVGGSNLSAKTMCLEIMGLLKRALMQQGEIRQLLYEGLSDVILQNISLKDIILELLLGQFEKYYIVDNAEIPINFDMCFQDGKNILEEPLAHLITSIHLILLEASKGTSDDDLEEDYNESAQKMLEDSLQNLINRMCEIDINDICVTNKDDETSDENDCRGG
;
A
#
# COMPACT_ATOMS: atom_id res chain seq x y z
N MET A 1 -9.02 -14.14 -12.37
CA MET A 1 -7.84 -13.24 -12.44
C MET A 1 -7.94 -12.24 -13.61
N LEU A 2 -8.07 -12.68 -14.88
CA LEU A 2 -8.09 -11.77 -16.05
C LEU A 2 -9.20 -10.71 -16.05
N VAL A 3 -10.42 -11.04 -15.60
CA VAL A 3 -11.55 -10.09 -15.56
C VAL A 3 -11.26 -8.97 -14.56
N LEU A 4 -10.85 -9.30 -13.33
CA LEU A 4 -10.46 -8.31 -12.32
C LEU A 4 -9.29 -7.44 -12.81
N ARG A 5 -8.33 -8.04 -13.52
CA ARG A 5 -7.18 -7.30 -14.05
C ARG A 5 -7.62 -6.27 -15.08
N LYS A 6 -8.55 -6.63 -15.97
CA LYS A 6 -9.13 -5.69 -16.94
C LYS A 6 -9.96 -4.61 -16.24
N ALA A 7 -10.75 -4.99 -15.25
CA ALA A 7 -11.58 -4.07 -14.48
C ALA A 7 -10.74 -3.03 -13.71
N LEU A 8 -9.57 -3.40 -13.17
CA LEU A 8 -8.67 -2.51 -12.45
C LEU A 8 -8.09 -1.36 -13.30
N PHE A 9 -8.02 -1.55 -14.62
CA PHE A 9 -7.56 -0.53 -15.58
C PHE A 9 -8.71 0.05 -16.42
N HIS A 10 -9.95 -0.16 -15.98
CA HIS A 10 -11.11 0.38 -16.66
C HIS A 10 -11.25 1.89 -16.38
N ARG A 11 -11.86 2.64 -17.31
CA ARG A 11 -12.05 4.10 -17.17
C ARG A 11 -13.03 4.44 -16.05
N ASP A 12 -14.07 3.62 -15.92
CA ASP A 12 -15.04 3.73 -14.84
C ASP A 12 -14.41 3.38 -13.48
N VAL A 13 -14.59 4.27 -12.51
CA VAL A 13 -14.11 4.11 -11.14
C VAL A 13 -14.79 2.93 -10.47
N GLU A 14 -16.09 2.75 -10.68
CA GLU A 14 -16.85 1.70 -10.01
C GLU A 14 -16.37 0.31 -10.44
N ALA A 15 -16.05 0.14 -11.72
CA ALA A 15 -15.39 -1.08 -12.21
C ALA A 15 -14.03 -1.34 -11.52
N ARG A 16 -13.26 -0.28 -11.24
CA ARG A 16 -11.96 -0.39 -10.54
C ARG A 16 -12.15 -0.74 -9.06
N LYS A 17 -13.14 -0.15 -8.38
CA LYS A 17 -13.52 -0.50 -7.01
C LYS A 17 -13.92 -1.98 -6.91
N VAL A 18 -14.75 -2.47 -7.83
CA VAL A 18 -15.12 -3.89 -7.90
C VAL A 18 -13.90 -4.78 -8.07
N ALA A 19 -12.93 -4.38 -8.90
CA ALA A 19 -11.68 -5.11 -9.06
C ALA A 19 -10.89 -5.22 -7.75
N ILE A 20 -10.74 -4.11 -7.02
CA ILE A 20 -10.04 -4.05 -5.74
C ILE A 20 -10.72 -4.93 -4.69
N CYS A 21 -12.03 -4.81 -4.53
CA CYS A 21 -12.81 -5.68 -3.64
C CYS A 21 -12.58 -7.16 -3.97
N GLY A 22 -12.63 -7.52 -5.27
CA GLY A 22 -12.35 -8.88 -5.72
C GLY A 22 -10.95 -9.36 -5.38
N TYR A 23 -9.93 -8.52 -5.55
CA TYR A 23 -8.55 -8.86 -5.16
C TYR A 23 -8.38 -9.03 -3.65
N LEU A 24 -8.94 -8.13 -2.85
CA LEU A 24 -8.93 -8.22 -1.39
C LEU A 24 -9.63 -9.50 -0.89
N MET A 25 -10.76 -9.87 -1.49
CA MET A 25 -11.45 -11.13 -1.18
C MET A 25 -10.61 -12.36 -1.50
N ILE A 26 -9.84 -12.35 -2.59
CA ILE A 26 -8.92 -13.44 -2.92
C ILE A 26 -7.81 -13.53 -1.87
N LEU A 27 -7.21 -12.40 -1.48
CA LEU A 27 -6.13 -12.37 -0.48
C LEU A 27 -6.59 -12.86 0.90
N LYS A 28 -7.84 -12.57 1.28
CA LYS A 28 -8.47 -13.09 2.50
C LYS A 28 -8.53 -14.63 2.54
N LYS A 29 -8.42 -15.32 1.40
CA LYS A 29 -8.59 -16.78 1.27
C LYS A 29 -7.39 -17.51 0.69
N ILE A 30 -6.33 -16.80 0.32
CA ILE A 30 -5.15 -17.44 -0.26
C ILE A 30 -4.26 -17.97 0.87
N HIS A 31 -3.88 -19.23 0.78
CA HIS A 31 -3.00 -19.87 1.75
C HIS A 31 -1.83 -20.53 1.02
N PHE A 32 -0.63 -20.32 1.54
CA PHE A 32 0.59 -20.99 1.11
C PHE A 32 1.54 -21.11 2.30
N LEU A 33 2.53 -22.01 2.21
CA LEU A 33 3.57 -22.15 3.22
C LEU A 33 4.75 -21.22 2.94
N GLY A 34 5.31 -20.62 4.00
CA GLY A 34 6.49 -19.75 3.96
C GLY A 34 6.17 -18.26 3.86
N LYS A 35 7.21 -17.41 3.90
CA LYS A 35 7.09 -15.95 3.77
C LYS A 35 7.19 -15.49 2.31
N VAL A 36 6.65 -14.30 2.02
CA VAL A 36 6.71 -13.65 0.69
C VAL A 36 7.07 -12.17 0.89
N SER A 37 7.92 -11.65 0.01
CA SER A 37 8.27 -10.23 -0.07
C SER A 37 8.01 -9.70 -1.47
N LEU A 38 7.63 -8.42 -1.59
CA LEU A 38 7.40 -7.75 -2.89
C LEU A 38 8.65 -7.78 -3.76
N SER A 39 9.83 -7.70 -3.15
CA SER A 39 11.13 -7.75 -3.84
C SER A 39 11.34 -9.04 -4.65
N GLN A 40 10.71 -10.16 -4.25
CA GLN A 40 10.74 -11.43 -5.00
C GLN A 40 9.94 -11.39 -6.31
N SER A 41 9.09 -10.37 -6.53
CA SER A 41 8.36 -10.21 -7.79
C SER A 41 9.27 -10.03 -9.01
N GLN A 42 10.55 -9.65 -8.79
CA GLN A 42 11.53 -9.44 -9.86
C GLN A 42 12.46 -10.65 -10.08
N THR A 43 12.47 -11.64 -9.17
CA THR A 43 13.40 -12.76 -9.21
C THR A 43 12.69 -14.06 -9.65
N SER A 44 12.19 -14.10 -10.88
CA SER A 44 11.86 -15.37 -11.53
C SER A 44 11.78 -15.27 -13.06
N VAL A 45 12.83 -14.78 -13.71
CA VAL A 45 13.15 -15.14 -15.12
C VAL A 45 14.66 -15.11 -15.43
N SER A 46 15.51 -15.59 -14.53
CA SER A 46 16.93 -15.81 -14.86
C SER A 46 17.41 -17.15 -14.34
N SER A 47 16.80 -18.23 -14.83
CA SER A 47 17.45 -19.50 -15.19
C SER A 47 16.38 -20.46 -15.70
N GLN A 48 16.33 -20.61 -17.02
CA GLN A 48 15.52 -21.57 -17.79
C GLN A 48 14.00 -21.37 -17.77
N ALA A 49 13.50 -20.52 -18.67
CA ALA A 49 12.56 -20.91 -19.72
C ALA A 49 11.95 -19.65 -20.36
N SER A 50 12.43 -19.32 -21.54
CA SER A 50 11.68 -18.53 -22.50
C SER A 50 10.44 -19.35 -22.90
N SER A 51 9.28 -19.10 -22.31
CA SER A 51 7.97 -19.47 -22.88
C SER A 51 6.82 -18.80 -22.12
N SER A 52 6.57 -17.54 -22.47
CA SER A 52 5.23 -16.99 -22.40
C SER A 52 4.29 -17.83 -23.28
N SER A 53 3.15 -18.23 -22.71
CA SER A 53 1.97 -18.87 -23.32
C SER A 53 1.91 -20.40 -23.27
N LEU A 54 0.76 -20.88 -22.80
CA LEU A 54 0.24 -22.26 -22.86
C LEU A 54 0.77 -23.27 -21.84
N ILE A 55 0.23 -23.25 -20.61
CA ILE A 55 0.13 -24.47 -19.78
C ILE A 55 -1.33 -24.63 -19.35
N SER A 56 -2.16 -25.01 -20.31
CA SER A 56 -3.30 -25.89 -20.04
C SER A 56 -2.95 -27.23 -20.68
N THR A 57 -3.15 -28.29 -19.91
CA THR A 57 -2.97 -29.71 -20.23
C THR A 57 -1.61 -30.35 -19.92
N GLN A 58 -1.67 -31.25 -18.92
CA GLN A 58 -0.82 -32.41 -18.63
C GLN A 58 0.46 -32.20 -17.81
N VAL A 59 0.36 -32.39 -16.49
CA VAL A 59 1.18 -33.37 -15.74
C VAL A 59 0.31 -33.96 -14.62
N LYS A 60 0.12 -35.28 -14.65
CA LYS A 60 -0.56 -36.07 -13.61
C LYS A 60 0.41 -36.38 -12.46
N ALA A 61 -0.11 -36.28 -11.25
CA ALA A 61 0.20 -37.13 -10.09
C ALA A 61 1.65 -37.11 -9.54
N ASP A 62 2.03 -36.03 -8.85
CA ASP A 62 2.72 -36.02 -7.53
C ASP A 62 3.05 -34.58 -7.04
N VAL A 63 2.73 -33.57 -7.86
CA VAL A 63 3.07 -32.15 -7.65
C VAL A 63 1.88 -31.34 -7.11
N TYR A 64 0.93 -31.96 -6.41
CA TYR A 64 -0.27 -31.23 -5.98
C TYR A 64 0.01 -30.27 -4.80
N VAL A 65 0.87 -30.64 -3.84
CA VAL A 65 1.15 -29.79 -2.68
C VAL A 65 2.22 -28.74 -2.98
N GLY A 66 3.33 -29.13 -3.62
CA GLY A 66 4.41 -28.19 -4.01
C GLY A 66 3.99 -27.23 -5.14
N GLY A 67 3.25 -27.74 -6.14
CA GLY A 67 2.74 -26.92 -7.24
C GLY A 67 1.64 -25.96 -6.83
N SER A 68 0.74 -26.38 -5.92
CA SER A 68 -0.32 -25.50 -5.39
C SER A 68 0.25 -24.38 -4.53
N ASN A 69 1.23 -24.65 -3.67
CA ASN A 69 1.89 -23.62 -2.85
C ASN A 69 2.63 -22.60 -3.71
N LEU A 70 3.39 -23.05 -4.72
CA LEU A 70 4.08 -22.15 -5.64
C LEU A 70 3.07 -21.31 -6.45
N SER A 71 2.01 -21.92 -6.96
CA SER A 71 0.95 -21.21 -7.69
C SER A 71 0.25 -20.16 -6.83
N ALA A 72 -0.03 -20.45 -5.56
CA ALA A 72 -0.64 -19.51 -4.62
C ALA A 72 0.30 -18.35 -4.29
N LYS A 73 1.60 -18.62 -4.07
CA LYS A 73 2.62 -17.58 -3.85
C LYS A 73 2.78 -16.66 -5.07
N THR A 74 2.85 -17.22 -6.29
CA THR A 74 2.91 -16.44 -7.53
C THR A 74 1.65 -15.59 -7.70
N MET A 75 0.46 -16.16 -7.47
CA MET A 75 -0.79 -15.41 -7.55
C MET A 75 -0.83 -14.27 -6.52
N CYS A 76 -0.35 -14.49 -5.30
CA CYS A 76 -0.25 -13.45 -4.28
C CYS A 76 0.64 -12.30 -4.76
N LEU A 77 1.84 -12.59 -5.27
CA LEU A 77 2.76 -11.59 -5.82
C LEU A 77 2.16 -10.82 -7.00
N GLU A 78 1.47 -11.50 -7.90
CA GLU A 78 0.78 -10.85 -9.02
C GLU A 78 -0.31 -9.88 -8.54
N ILE A 79 -1.10 -10.28 -7.55
CA ILE A 79 -2.12 -9.42 -6.94
C ILE A 79 -1.45 -8.23 -6.26
N MET A 80 -0.40 -8.44 -5.48
CA MET A 80 0.34 -7.35 -4.83
C MET A 80 0.89 -6.33 -5.83
N GLY A 81 1.46 -6.79 -6.95
CA GLY A 81 1.91 -5.91 -8.04
C GLY A 81 0.76 -5.16 -8.74
N LEU A 82 -0.46 -5.69 -8.71
CA LEU A 82 -1.67 -5.00 -9.18
C LEU A 82 -2.14 -3.95 -8.16
N LEU A 83 -2.15 -4.28 -6.87
CA LEU A 83 -2.49 -3.35 -5.79
C LEU A 83 -1.50 -2.19 -5.68
N LYS A 84 -0.20 -2.44 -5.89
CA LYS A 84 0.81 -1.37 -6.00
C LYS A 84 0.49 -0.36 -7.11
N ARG A 85 -0.06 -0.82 -8.23
CA ARG A 85 -0.52 0.08 -9.31
C ARG A 85 -1.84 0.77 -8.97
N ALA A 86 -2.68 0.16 -8.15
CA ALA A 86 -3.90 0.80 -7.65
C ALA A 86 -3.57 2.01 -6.74
N LEU A 87 -2.46 1.97 -6.00
CA LEU A 87 -1.95 3.12 -5.22
C LEU A 87 -1.50 4.31 -6.06
N MET A 88 -1.40 4.17 -7.38
CA MET A 88 -1.14 5.28 -8.31
C MET A 88 -2.42 5.88 -8.89
N GLN A 89 -3.60 5.40 -8.48
CA GLN A 89 -4.88 5.89 -8.96
C GLN A 89 -5.42 7.02 -8.04
N GLN A 90 -6.61 7.52 -8.34
CA GLN A 90 -7.29 8.59 -7.57
C GLN A 90 -7.59 8.20 -6.10
N GLY A 91 -7.78 9.20 -5.24
CA GLY A 91 -7.85 9.03 -3.78
C GLY A 91 -8.88 8.01 -3.29
N GLU A 92 -10.09 7.98 -3.85
CA GLU A 92 -11.11 7.00 -3.43
C GLU A 92 -10.72 5.53 -3.69
N ILE A 93 -9.83 5.28 -4.66
CA ILE A 93 -9.28 3.95 -4.91
C ILE A 93 -8.23 3.58 -3.85
N ARG A 94 -7.35 4.53 -3.50
CA ARG A 94 -6.34 4.34 -2.45
C ARG A 94 -7.00 4.12 -1.09
N GLN A 95 -8.03 4.92 -0.78
CA GLN A 95 -8.82 4.80 0.44
C GLN A 95 -9.42 3.40 0.59
N LEU A 96 -10.16 2.94 -0.44
CA LEU A 96 -10.76 1.60 -0.45
C LEU A 96 -9.71 0.49 -0.26
N LEU A 97 -8.53 0.67 -0.85
CA LEU A 97 -7.44 -0.27 -0.70
C LEU A 97 -6.90 -0.31 0.74
N TYR A 98 -6.66 0.85 1.37
CA TYR A 98 -6.17 0.91 2.76
C TYR A 98 -7.16 0.28 3.74
N GLU A 99 -8.44 0.65 3.65
CA GLU A 99 -9.49 0.05 4.47
C GLU A 99 -9.50 -1.48 4.33
N GLY A 100 -9.48 -1.96 3.08
CA GLY A 100 -9.54 -3.38 2.77
C GLY A 100 -8.29 -4.19 3.16
N LEU A 101 -7.09 -3.59 3.13
CA LEU A 101 -5.86 -4.28 3.51
C LEU A 101 -5.83 -4.62 5.00
N SER A 102 -6.35 -3.74 5.86
CA SER A 102 -6.48 -4.04 7.29
C SER A 102 -7.39 -5.26 7.54
N ASP A 103 -8.52 -5.36 6.84
CA ASP A 103 -9.40 -6.53 6.91
C ASP A 103 -8.76 -7.83 6.41
N VAL A 104 -7.86 -7.74 5.42
CA VAL A 104 -7.15 -8.92 4.90
C VAL A 104 -6.33 -9.54 6.02
N ILE A 105 -5.65 -8.72 6.83
CA ILE A 105 -4.79 -9.18 7.91
C ILE A 105 -5.59 -9.87 9.02
N LEU A 106 -6.79 -9.39 9.33
CA LEU A 106 -7.68 -10.06 10.30
C LEU A 106 -8.06 -11.49 9.89
N GLN A 107 -8.04 -11.82 8.59
CA GLN A 107 -8.34 -13.17 8.10
C GLN A 107 -7.09 -13.95 7.71
N ASN A 108 -5.98 -13.26 7.44
CA ASN A 108 -4.78 -13.85 6.87
C ASN A 108 -3.51 -13.09 7.28
N ILE A 109 -3.12 -13.25 8.54
CA ILE A 109 -1.93 -12.62 9.13
C ILE A 109 -0.62 -12.99 8.41
N SER A 110 -0.58 -14.11 7.68
CA SER A 110 0.61 -14.53 6.91
C SER A 110 1.02 -13.53 5.82
N LEU A 111 0.10 -12.65 5.39
CA LEU A 111 0.36 -11.61 4.40
C LEU A 111 0.85 -10.29 5.03
N LYS A 112 1.04 -10.23 6.34
CA LYS A 112 1.49 -9.02 7.06
C LYS A 112 2.73 -8.42 6.43
N ASP A 113 3.81 -9.19 6.29
CA ASP A 113 5.11 -8.67 5.87
C ASP A 113 5.04 -8.03 4.48
N ILE A 114 4.38 -8.70 3.52
CA ILE A 114 4.25 -8.21 2.14
C ILE A 114 3.31 -6.99 2.04
N ILE A 115 2.29 -6.91 2.91
CA ILE A 115 1.39 -5.76 2.96
C ILE A 115 2.07 -4.56 3.62
N LEU A 116 2.83 -4.77 4.70
CA LEU A 116 3.61 -3.69 5.34
C LEU A 116 4.71 -3.17 4.39
N GLU A 117 5.37 -4.03 3.60
CA GLU A 117 6.32 -3.59 2.55
C GLU A 117 5.63 -2.71 1.50
N LEU A 118 4.37 -3.02 1.14
CA LEU A 118 3.58 -2.22 0.21
C LEU A 118 3.24 -0.84 0.78
N LEU A 119 2.79 -0.82 2.04
CA LEU A 119 2.35 0.41 2.71
C LEU A 119 3.54 1.30 3.07
N LEU A 120 4.68 0.73 3.47
CA LEU A 120 5.91 1.49 3.72
C LEU A 120 6.33 2.29 2.49
N GLY A 121 6.43 1.64 1.32
CA GLY A 121 6.83 2.33 0.09
C GLY A 121 5.82 3.39 -0.39
N GLN A 122 4.59 3.39 0.14
CA GLN A 122 3.63 4.46 -0.08
C GLN A 122 3.78 5.58 0.97
N PHE A 123 3.95 5.22 2.24
CA PHE A 123 4.11 6.14 3.36
C PHE A 123 5.38 7.00 3.23
N GLU A 124 6.49 6.42 2.79
CA GLU A 124 7.76 7.13 2.57
C GLU A 124 7.68 8.27 1.54
N LYS A 125 6.63 8.30 0.70
CA LYS A 125 6.42 9.42 -0.24
C LYS A 125 5.93 10.69 0.44
N TYR A 126 5.34 10.55 1.63
CA TYR A 126 4.68 11.62 2.38
C TYR A 126 5.37 11.93 3.69
N TYR A 127 6.12 10.97 4.24
CA TYR A 127 6.86 11.12 5.49
C TYR A 127 8.21 11.80 5.28
N ILE A 128 8.49 12.81 6.10
CA ILE A 128 9.74 13.57 6.07
C ILE A 128 10.62 13.10 7.24
N VAL A 129 11.68 12.37 6.92
CA VAL A 129 12.64 11.85 7.90
C VAL A 129 13.46 12.98 8.54
N ASP A 130 13.73 14.06 7.80
CA ASP A 130 14.55 15.19 8.24
C ASP A 130 13.92 16.00 9.38
N ASN A 131 14.74 16.84 10.04
CA ASN A 131 14.39 17.76 11.14
C ASN A 131 13.46 18.92 10.71
N ALA A 132 12.57 18.71 9.74
CA ALA A 132 11.48 19.64 9.47
C ALA A 132 10.62 19.86 10.74
N GLU A 133 9.91 20.96 10.85
CA GLU A 133 8.98 21.14 11.98
C GLU A 133 7.80 20.16 11.83
N ILE A 134 7.31 19.97 10.60
CA ILE A 134 6.23 19.05 10.28
C ILE A 134 6.79 17.76 9.65
N PRO A 135 6.57 16.57 10.25
CA PRO A 135 7.06 15.27 9.74
C PRO A 135 6.31 14.75 8.50
N ILE A 136 5.37 15.52 7.95
CA ILE A 136 4.49 15.12 6.84
C ILE A 136 4.47 16.21 5.78
N ASN A 137 4.61 15.81 4.52
CA ASN A 137 4.41 16.67 3.37
C ASN A 137 2.92 16.67 2.95
N PHE A 138 2.14 17.60 3.50
CA PHE A 138 0.72 17.72 3.18
C PHE A 138 0.46 18.16 1.74
N ASP A 139 1.35 18.95 1.13
CA ASP A 139 1.18 19.42 -0.26
C ASP A 139 1.08 18.25 -1.24
N MET A 140 1.87 17.19 -1.00
CA MET A 140 1.85 15.98 -1.83
C MET A 140 0.53 15.19 -1.74
N CYS A 141 -0.32 15.48 -0.76
CA CYS A 141 -1.60 14.80 -0.59
C CYS A 141 -2.70 15.34 -1.52
N PHE A 142 -2.49 16.50 -2.13
CA PHE A 142 -3.46 17.16 -3.00
C PHE A 142 -3.02 17.15 -4.46
N GLN A 143 -3.99 17.22 -5.37
CA GLN A 143 -3.70 17.39 -6.79
C GLN A 143 -3.16 18.80 -7.06
N ASP A 144 -2.07 18.91 -7.83
CA ASP A 144 -1.51 20.21 -8.23
C ASP A 144 -2.59 21.15 -8.82
N GLY A 145 -2.74 22.32 -8.21
CA GLY A 145 -3.66 23.37 -8.66
C GLY A 145 -5.15 23.04 -8.46
N LYS A 146 -5.50 22.03 -7.65
CA LYS A 146 -6.89 21.75 -7.27
C LYS A 146 -6.99 21.32 -5.81
N ASN A 147 -8.08 21.74 -5.15
CA ASN A 147 -8.44 21.29 -3.81
C ASN A 147 -9.06 19.87 -3.80
N ILE A 148 -8.46 18.92 -4.53
CA ILE A 148 -8.87 17.53 -4.61
C ILE A 148 -7.85 16.67 -3.88
N LEU A 149 -8.30 15.96 -2.85
CA LEU A 149 -7.48 15.03 -2.08
C LEU A 149 -7.14 13.80 -2.93
N GLU A 150 -5.85 13.63 -3.25
CA GLU A 150 -5.34 12.46 -3.97
C GLU A 150 -4.83 11.37 -3.04
N GLU A 151 -4.15 11.75 -1.96
CA GLU A 151 -3.68 10.80 -0.94
C GLU A 151 -4.53 10.90 0.33
N PRO A 152 -5.35 9.89 0.65
CA PRO A 152 -6.08 9.84 1.90
C PRO A 152 -5.14 9.40 3.04
N LEU A 153 -4.16 10.24 3.39
CA LEU A 153 -3.06 9.91 4.30
C LEU A 153 -3.51 9.37 5.67
N ALA A 154 -4.61 9.89 6.21
CA ALA A 154 -5.20 9.38 7.45
C ALA A 154 -5.60 7.89 7.36
N HIS A 155 -6.14 7.46 6.20
CA HIS A 155 -6.50 6.06 5.96
C HIS A 155 -5.26 5.18 5.78
N LEU A 156 -4.20 5.70 5.13
CA LEU A 156 -2.92 5.01 5.04
C LEU A 156 -2.34 4.74 6.44
N ILE A 157 -2.22 5.78 7.27
CA ILE A 157 -1.68 5.69 8.63
C ILE A 157 -2.54 4.75 9.48
N THR A 158 -3.87 4.86 9.38
CA THR A 158 -4.80 3.99 10.12
C THR A 158 -4.66 2.53 9.69
N SER A 159 -4.56 2.25 8.38
CA SER A 159 -4.33 0.90 7.88
C SER A 159 -3.02 0.33 8.41
N ILE A 160 -1.93 1.11 8.40
CA ILE A 160 -0.65 0.66 8.95
C ILE A 160 -0.80 0.34 10.44
N HIS A 161 -1.36 1.27 11.21
CA HIS A 161 -1.55 1.11 12.66
C HIS A 161 -2.37 -0.14 13.00
N LEU A 162 -3.50 -0.38 12.32
CA LEU A 162 -4.35 -1.54 12.56
C LEU A 162 -3.62 -2.86 12.26
N ILE A 163 -2.79 -2.90 11.22
CA ILE A 163 -2.01 -4.09 10.87
C ILE A 163 -0.92 -4.35 11.91
N LEU A 164 -0.21 -3.32 12.36
CA LEU A 164 0.78 -3.44 13.44
C LEU A 164 0.15 -3.89 14.76
N LEU A 165 -1.03 -3.34 15.08
CA LEU A 165 -1.78 -3.71 16.27
C LEU A 165 -2.25 -5.17 16.22
N GLU A 166 -2.60 -5.70 15.04
CA GLU A 166 -2.94 -7.12 14.91
C GLU A 166 -1.69 -8.01 15.00
N ALA A 167 -0.56 -7.56 14.46
CA ALA A 167 0.70 -8.28 14.50
C ALA A 167 1.20 -8.49 15.94
N SER A 168 1.03 -7.51 16.82
CA SER A 168 1.47 -7.58 18.22
C SER A 168 0.64 -8.53 19.09
N LYS A 169 -0.57 -8.92 18.66
CA LYS A 169 -1.40 -9.91 19.37
C LYS A 169 -0.92 -11.35 19.16
N GLY A 170 -0.19 -11.61 18.07
CA GLY A 170 0.22 -12.95 17.64
C GLY A 170 1.61 -13.38 18.10
N THR A 171 2.42 -12.49 18.68
CA THR A 171 3.74 -12.81 19.23
C THR A 171 3.58 -13.48 20.60
N SER A 172 3.42 -14.79 20.61
CA SER A 172 3.84 -15.64 21.73
C SER A 172 5.36 -15.80 21.69
N ASP A 173 6.02 -15.68 22.84
CA ASP A 173 7.49 -15.61 23.08
C ASP A 173 8.38 -16.73 22.46
N ASP A 174 7.86 -17.65 21.63
CA ASP A 174 8.55 -18.87 21.17
C ASP A 174 9.10 -18.84 19.73
N ASP A 175 8.82 -17.81 18.91
CA ASP A 175 9.36 -17.71 17.54
C ASP A 175 10.62 -16.82 17.48
N LEU A 176 11.67 -17.24 18.18
CA LEU A 176 13.02 -16.65 18.11
C LEU A 176 13.77 -17.07 16.83
N GLU A 177 13.21 -16.76 15.66
CA GLU A 177 14.00 -16.55 14.44
C GLU A 177 13.85 -15.09 14.01
N GLU A 178 14.40 -14.21 14.84
CA GLU A 178 14.57 -12.79 14.57
C GLU A 178 15.64 -12.61 13.48
N ASP A 179 15.19 -12.55 12.23
CA ASP A 179 15.96 -11.93 11.16
C ASP A 179 16.01 -10.42 11.46
N TYR A 180 17.01 -10.03 12.26
CA TYR A 180 17.13 -8.76 12.98
C TYR A 180 17.30 -7.50 12.11
N ASN A 181 17.11 -7.58 10.80
CA ASN A 181 17.44 -6.48 9.91
C ASN A 181 16.20 -5.95 9.18
N GLU A 182 15.88 -4.67 9.42
CA GLU A 182 15.12 -3.81 8.49
C GLU A 182 13.79 -4.38 7.96
N SER A 183 13.02 -5.05 8.81
CA SER A 183 11.63 -5.37 8.49
C SER A 183 10.84 -4.08 8.29
N ALA A 184 10.03 -4.02 7.23
CA ALA A 184 9.11 -2.91 6.99
C ALA A 184 8.22 -2.61 8.21
N GLN A 185 7.93 -3.63 9.03
CA GLN A 185 7.24 -3.47 10.31
C GLN A 185 7.97 -2.51 11.24
N LYS A 186 9.26 -2.74 11.51
CA LYS A 186 10.05 -1.93 12.44
C LYS A 186 10.20 -0.50 11.94
N MET A 187 10.46 -0.32 10.64
CA MET A 187 10.56 1.03 10.05
C MET A 187 9.26 1.82 10.20
N LEU A 188 8.11 1.15 10.01
CA LEU A 188 6.80 1.77 10.19
C LEU A 188 6.51 2.06 11.67
N GLU A 189 6.85 1.16 12.59
CA GLU A 189 6.72 1.41 14.04
C GLU A 189 7.54 2.62 14.48
N ASP A 190 8.83 2.67 14.10
CA ASP A 190 9.73 3.78 14.41
C ASP A 190 9.22 5.10 13.80
N SER A 191 8.78 5.06 12.54
CA SER A 191 8.28 6.25 11.85
C SER A 191 6.96 6.75 12.45
N LEU A 192 6.05 5.86 12.83
CA LEU A 192 4.79 6.24 13.49
C LEU A 192 5.03 6.80 14.89
N GLN A 193 5.96 6.22 15.66
CA GLN A 193 6.31 6.76 16.98
C GLN A 193 6.90 8.16 16.87
N ASN A 194 7.77 8.38 15.89
CA ASN A 194 8.40 9.67 15.65
C ASN A 194 7.36 10.70 15.14
N LEU A 195 6.45 10.27 14.27
CA LEU A 195 5.29 11.05 13.83
C LEU A 195 4.43 11.49 15.01
N ILE A 196 4.07 10.58 15.93
CA ILE A 196 3.28 10.90 17.12
C ILE A 196 3.99 11.95 17.98
N ASN A 197 5.27 11.73 18.30
CA ASN A 197 6.03 12.64 19.15
C ASN A 197 6.07 14.06 18.58
N ARG A 198 6.36 14.19 17.29
CA ARG A 198 6.44 15.50 16.61
C ARG A 198 5.07 16.13 16.44
N MET A 199 4.06 15.36 16.01
CA MET A 199 2.70 15.89 15.81
C MET A 199 2.05 16.36 17.11
N CYS A 200 2.42 15.81 18.27
CA CYS A 200 1.93 16.29 19.57
C CYS A 200 2.55 17.63 20.01
N GLU A 201 3.68 18.03 19.42
CA GLU A 201 4.40 19.26 19.78
C GLU A 201 4.12 20.43 18.81
N ILE A 202 3.54 20.15 17.64
CA ILE A 202 3.24 21.15 16.61
C ILE A 202 2.02 22.01 17.01
N ASP A 203 2.13 23.34 16.88
CA ASP A 203 0.98 24.23 16.92
C ASP A 203 0.23 24.16 15.57
N ILE A 204 -1.09 24.22 15.61
CA ILE A 204 -1.96 24.23 14.43
C ILE A 204 -1.58 25.41 13.51
N ASN A 205 -1.11 26.53 14.08
CA ASN A 205 -0.64 27.69 13.31
C ASN A 205 0.59 27.40 12.46
N ASP A 206 1.42 26.43 12.86
CA ASP A 206 2.63 26.04 12.12
C ASP A 206 2.26 25.15 10.93
N ILE A 207 1.08 24.51 10.96
CA ILE A 207 0.50 23.78 9.83
C ILE A 207 -0.03 24.80 8.82
N CYS A 208 0.89 25.39 8.05
CA CYS A 208 0.60 26.31 6.96
C CYS A 208 -0.15 25.59 5.81
N VAL A 209 -1.44 25.33 5.99
CA VAL A 209 -2.37 25.01 4.90
C VAL A 209 -2.70 26.33 4.20
N THR A 210 -1.75 26.88 3.44
CA THR A 210 -1.99 28.14 2.74
C THR A 210 -2.99 27.90 1.62
N ASN A 211 -4.20 28.48 1.74
CA ASN A 211 -5.08 28.72 0.60
C ASN A 211 -4.34 29.66 -0.35
N LYS A 212 -3.62 29.12 -1.34
CA LYS A 212 -2.92 29.93 -2.36
C LYS A 212 -3.87 30.66 -3.32
N ASP A 213 -5.19 30.58 -3.10
CA ASP A 213 -6.21 31.06 -4.04
C ASP A 213 -6.84 32.42 -3.71
N ASP A 214 -6.52 33.06 -2.57
CA ASP A 214 -7.22 34.30 -2.15
C ASP A 214 -6.43 35.63 -2.31
N GLU A 215 -5.22 35.63 -2.91
CA GLU A 215 -4.40 36.87 -3.03
C GLU A 215 -4.12 37.36 -4.47
N THR A 216 -5.00 37.11 -5.45
CA THR A 216 -4.82 37.69 -6.81
C THR A 216 -5.98 38.52 -7.35
N SER A 217 -6.75 39.15 -6.47
CA SER A 217 -7.71 40.17 -6.89
C SER A 217 -7.80 41.25 -5.83
N ASP A 218 -6.86 42.22 -5.88
CA ASP A 218 -7.10 43.63 -5.49
C ASP A 218 -5.82 44.50 -5.66
N GLU A 219 -5.17 44.50 -6.83
CA GLU A 219 -4.11 45.51 -7.09
C GLU A 219 -4.04 46.03 -8.54
N ASN A 220 -5.13 45.97 -9.30
CA ASN A 220 -5.19 46.63 -10.62
C ASN A 220 -6.53 47.35 -10.84
N ASP A 221 -6.79 48.38 -10.05
CA ASP A 221 -7.58 49.50 -10.56
C ASP A 221 -7.17 50.82 -9.91
N CYS A 222 -7.17 51.90 -10.69
CA CYS A 222 -6.75 53.28 -10.34
C CYS A 222 -5.27 53.67 -10.57
N ARG A 223 -4.73 53.43 -11.76
CA ARG A 223 -3.84 54.40 -12.42
C ARG A 223 -4.13 54.48 -13.93
N GLY A 224 -4.86 55.54 -14.33
CA GLY A 224 -4.81 56.07 -15.69
C GLY A 224 -6.17 56.44 -16.27
N GLY A 225 -6.38 57.75 -16.52
CA GLY A 225 -7.49 58.26 -17.35
C GLY A 225 -8.11 59.53 -16.80
#